data_AF-A0A4Q6DZX5-F1
#
_entry.id   AF-A0A4Q6DZX5-F1
#
_cell.length_a   1.000
_cell.length_b   1.000
_cell.length_c   1.000
_cell.angle_alpha   90.00
_cell.angle_beta   90.00
_cell.angle_gamma   90.00
#
_symmetry.space_group_name_H-M   'P 1'
#
loop_
_entity.id
_entity.type
_entity.pdbx_description
1 polymer ?
#
loop_
_entity_poly.entity_id
_entity_poly.type
_entity_poly.pdbx_seq_one_letter_code
_entity_poly.pdbx_strand_id
1 'polypeptide(L)'
;MWKSLAKFVLKNKVVLLALLAISTVVMGYFASQIKLSYEFARAIPTDNPKFQDYQRFKSTFGDDGNAMVIGIVQKDIFTLKNFEAYRKLSSDLKKVAAVEDVVSMPGAVNLVKDSLGERLQAVRIFPDSIHTQTGLDSAAAAFYNLPFYRGLMYNAQTNAWLMAVRINKDLLNSKERTDIIHNITNLTDAYQSATGTAVHLSGLPLIRTVISDRIQAEMKIFLIGSLLLSVLILLIFFRSISTTLLSMAVVIIGVVWSVGLMQLMGYKISLLTALIPSLVVVIGIPNCIYFINKYHTSYLKSGNKEQSLIDMVSKMGVVTLFCNITAAIGFAVFALTRSAILKEFGAVAGISIMLIFVVSFILLPAVLSLLPVPKEKELKYLHSKWVHAVLAKLEYWVFNYKKQILGITAVLLLVSGIGIMRLQTLARIVDDLPKEDIIYKDLKFFESNFKGVMPLEIVLDSKKRRGLSGMRALNVYSKLDSLAQFIAEQPNMRRPLGVGEGLKFAKQGFYEGDSINYALPNSFDGAFVGEYLRPSKDGQADNNFSRMLRSFVDTASQRTRLSVSMADVGTQQLPRIL
;
A
#
# COMPACT_ATOMS: atom_id res chain seq x y z
N MET A 1 -27.69 -40.03 9.93
CA MET A 1 -27.03 -39.21 8.89
C MET A 1 -25.52 -39.43 8.81
N TRP A 2 -24.72 -39.02 9.79
CA TRP A 2 -23.24 -39.07 9.71
C TRP A 2 -22.61 -40.46 9.48
N LYS A 3 -23.17 -41.53 10.06
CA LYS A 3 -22.72 -42.91 9.76
C LYS A 3 -22.99 -43.32 8.29
N SER A 4 -24.07 -42.82 7.69
CA SER A 4 -24.38 -43.07 6.27
C SER A 4 -23.40 -42.33 5.36
N LEU A 5 -23.10 -41.05 5.68
CA LEU A 5 -22.04 -40.28 5.01
C LEU A 5 -20.67 -40.97 5.12
N ALA A 6 -20.33 -41.50 6.31
CA ALA A 6 -19.08 -42.25 6.50
C ALA A 6 -19.00 -43.48 5.59
N LYS A 7 -20.07 -44.28 5.54
CA LYS A 7 -20.16 -45.43 4.63
C LYS A 7 -20.10 -45.03 3.17
N PHE A 8 -20.74 -43.92 2.79
CA PHE A 8 -20.69 -43.38 1.43
C PHE A 8 -19.26 -43.01 1.01
N VAL A 9 -18.53 -42.28 1.87
CA VAL A 9 -17.14 -41.89 1.59
C VAL A 9 -16.23 -43.11 1.48
N LEU A 10 -16.40 -44.10 2.35
CA LEU A 10 -15.59 -45.32 2.33
C LEU A 10 -15.91 -46.23 1.12
N LYS A 11 -17.20 -46.34 0.74
CA LYS A 11 -17.63 -47.13 -0.42
C LYS A 11 -17.16 -46.52 -1.74
N ASN A 12 -17.27 -45.20 -1.89
CA ASN A 12 -16.95 -44.47 -3.12
C ASN A 12 -15.54 -43.82 -3.10
N LYS A 13 -14.65 -44.30 -2.23
CA LYS A 13 -13.32 -43.69 -1.97
C LYS A 13 -12.50 -43.41 -3.24
N VAL A 14 -12.46 -44.34 -4.19
CA VAL A 14 -11.66 -44.19 -5.42
C VAL A 14 -12.22 -43.07 -6.29
N VAL A 15 -13.55 -43.04 -6.48
CA VAL A 15 -14.23 -42.00 -7.26
C VAL A 15 -14.06 -40.63 -6.60
N LEU A 16 -14.23 -40.54 -5.28
CA LEU A 16 -14.07 -39.29 -4.54
C LEU A 16 -12.63 -38.77 -4.56
N LEU A 17 -11.63 -39.65 -4.46
CA LEU A 17 -10.23 -39.26 -4.59
C LEU A 17 -9.90 -38.80 -6.01
N ALA A 18 -10.42 -39.47 -7.04
CA ALA A 18 -10.26 -39.04 -8.43
C ALA A 18 -10.90 -37.66 -8.67
N LEU A 19 -12.13 -37.45 -8.20
CA LEU A 19 -12.80 -36.14 -8.28
C LEU A 19 -12.01 -35.07 -7.54
N LEU A 20 -11.51 -35.35 -6.34
CA LEU A 20 -10.72 -34.41 -5.55
C LEU A 20 -9.40 -34.07 -6.25
N ALA A 21 -8.73 -35.05 -6.87
CA ALA A 21 -7.53 -34.82 -7.67
C ALA A 21 -7.81 -33.95 -8.91
N ILE A 22 -8.87 -34.27 -9.68
CA ILE A 22 -9.28 -33.47 -10.86
C ILE A 22 -9.61 -32.03 -10.44
N SER A 23 -10.44 -31.85 -9.42
CA SER A 23 -10.79 -30.53 -8.90
C SER A 23 -9.55 -29.77 -8.43
N THR A 24 -8.57 -30.46 -7.82
CA THR A 24 -7.30 -29.82 -7.41
C THR A 24 -6.47 -29.39 -8.61
N VAL A 25 -6.42 -30.17 -9.70
CA VAL A 25 -5.72 -29.76 -10.93
C VAL A 25 -6.41 -28.54 -11.56
N VAL A 26 -7.75 -28.53 -11.62
CA VAL A 26 -8.52 -27.38 -12.12
C VAL A 26 -8.28 -26.13 -11.26
N MET A 27 -8.34 -26.27 -9.93
CA MET A 27 -8.05 -25.16 -9.02
C MET A 27 -6.58 -24.73 -9.09
N GLY A 28 -5.65 -25.64 -9.35
CA GLY A 28 -4.24 -25.35 -9.59
C GLY A 28 -4.02 -24.53 -10.86
N TYR A 29 -4.77 -24.81 -11.93
CA TYR A 29 -4.77 -24.00 -13.14
C TYR A 29 -5.24 -22.58 -12.85
N PHE A 30 -6.37 -22.40 -12.15
CA PHE A 30 -6.82 -21.06 -11.75
C PHE A 30 -5.83 -20.38 -10.80
N ALA A 31 -5.27 -21.11 -9.84
CA ALA A 31 -4.27 -20.57 -8.91
C ALA A 31 -3.03 -20.04 -9.63
N SER A 32 -2.60 -20.69 -10.74
CA SER A 32 -1.45 -20.24 -11.52
C SER A 32 -1.67 -18.90 -12.25
N GLN A 33 -2.92 -18.50 -12.45
CA GLN A 33 -3.29 -17.26 -13.15
C GLN A 33 -3.47 -16.06 -12.23
N ILE A 34 -3.36 -16.26 -10.92
CA ILE A 34 -3.61 -15.20 -9.94
C ILE A 34 -2.63 -14.03 -10.14
N LYS A 35 -3.18 -12.81 -10.13
CA LYS A 35 -2.39 -11.58 -10.26
C LYS A 35 -2.27 -10.89 -8.91
N LEU A 36 -1.14 -10.24 -8.68
CA LEU A 36 -0.98 -9.34 -7.56
C LEU A 36 -1.74 -8.04 -7.80
N SER A 37 -2.29 -7.47 -6.74
CA SER A 37 -2.90 -6.15 -6.78
C SER A 37 -1.82 -5.10 -6.71
N TYR A 38 -1.66 -4.35 -7.80
CA TYR A 38 -0.73 -3.22 -7.86
C TYR A 38 -1.40 -1.87 -7.52
N GLU A 39 -2.74 -1.84 -7.43
CA GLU A 39 -3.50 -0.67 -7.00
C GLU A 39 -3.40 -0.47 -5.47
N PHE A 40 -3.34 0.78 -5.03
CA PHE A 40 -3.43 1.09 -3.61
C PHE A 40 -4.75 0.59 -3.03
N ALA A 41 -4.69 0.12 -1.78
CA ALA A 41 -5.79 -0.41 -1.02
C ALA A 41 -7.10 0.37 -1.27
N ARG A 42 -8.10 -0.29 -1.88
CA ARG A 42 -9.50 0.18 -1.93
C ARG A 42 -10.15 0.09 -0.54
N ALA A 43 -9.54 0.75 0.43
CA ALA A 43 -10.00 0.80 1.81
C ALA A 43 -11.25 1.68 1.92
N ILE A 44 -11.36 2.71 1.07
CA ILE A 44 -12.53 3.58 1.00
C ILE A 44 -13.57 2.98 0.03
N PRO A 45 -14.84 2.85 0.45
CA PRO A 45 -15.92 2.34 -0.40
C PRO A 45 -16.14 3.21 -1.65
N THR A 46 -16.53 2.60 -2.77
CA THR A 46 -16.76 3.32 -4.05
C THR A 46 -18.00 4.22 -4.05
N ASP A 47 -18.96 3.93 -3.17
CA ASP A 47 -20.17 4.72 -2.92
C ASP A 47 -19.91 5.92 -1.99
N ASN A 48 -18.73 6.02 -1.39
CA ASN A 48 -18.40 7.14 -0.51
C ASN A 48 -18.32 8.47 -1.32
N PRO A 49 -19.03 9.55 -0.89
CA PRO A 49 -19.00 10.84 -1.58
C PRO A 49 -17.58 11.40 -1.77
N LYS A 50 -16.70 11.24 -0.78
CA LYS A 50 -15.30 11.71 -0.86
C LYS A 50 -14.47 10.93 -1.87
N PHE A 51 -14.75 9.64 -2.04
CA PHE A 51 -14.11 8.85 -3.08
C PHE A 51 -14.57 9.31 -4.47
N GLN A 52 -15.87 9.60 -4.64
CA GLN A 52 -16.39 10.14 -5.90
C GLN A 52 -15.83 11.53 -6.20
N ASP A 53 -15.70 12.40 -5.20
CA ASP A 53 -15.07 13.72 -5.34
C ASP A 53 -13.60 13.59 -5.77
N TYR A 54 -12.85 12.66 -5.17
CA TYR A 54 -11.48 12.36 -5.58
C TYR A 54 -11.41 11.83 -7.02
N GLN A 55 -12.33 10.95 -7.43
CA GLN A 55 -12.38 10.46 -8.82
C GLN A 55 -12.71 11.57 -9.82
N ARG A 56 -13.63 12.49 -9.47
CA ARG A 56 -13.92 13.69 -10.28
C ARG A 56 -12.71 14.62 -10.38
N PHE A 57 -12.01 14.84 -9.27
CA PHE A 57 -10.75 15.59 -9.24
C PHE A 57 -9.75 14.97 -10.23
N LYS A 58 -9.51 13.65 -10.14
CA LYS A 58 -8.59 12.94 -11.03
C LYS A 58 -8.95 13.07 -12.50
N SER A 59 -10.24 13.02 -12.82
CA SER A 59 -10.71 13.20 -14.21
C SER A 59 -10.52 14.62 -14.74
N THR A 60 -10.47 15.62 -13.87
CA THR A 60 -10.37 17.04 -14.24
C THR A 60 -8.92 17.52 -14.27
N PHE A 61 -8.12 17.16 -13.27
CA PHE A 61 -6.78 17.71 -13.03
C PHE A 61 -5.64 16.69 -13.17
N GLY A 62 -5.96 15.39 -13.30
CA GLY A 62 -4.95 14.32 -13.35
C GLY A 62 -4.66 13.69 -11.98
N ASP A 63 -3.67 12.80 -11.95
CA ASP A 63 -3.29 12.02 -10.75
C ASP A 63 -1.89 12.44 -10.27
N ASP A 64 -1.80 13.14 -9.14
CA ASP A 64 -0.52 13.59 -8.57
C ASP A 64 0.19 12.48 -7.75
N GLY A 65 -0.45 11.31 -7.60
CA GLY A 65 0.08 10.17 -6.84
C GLY A 65 1.20 9.38 -7.54
N ASN A 66 1.65 9.82 -8.71
CA ASN A 66 2.66 9.16 -9.54
C ASN A 66 4.05 9.84 -9.50
N ALA A 67 4.23 10.84 -8.64
CA ALA A 67 5.51 11.50 -8.43
C ALA A 67 6.34 10.79 -7.35
N MET A 68 7.59 10.52 -7.69
CA MET A 68 8.66 10.16 -6.75
C MET A 68 9.51 11.39 -6.48
N VAL A 69 10.05 11.53 -5.27
CA VAL A 69 10.93 12.63 -4.90
C VAL A 69 12.29 12.13 -4.44
N ILE A 70 13.32 12.88 -4.81
CA ILE A 70 14.73 12.60 -4.53
C ILE A 70 15.29 13.84 -3.82
N GLY A 71 15.85 13.63 -2.64
CA GLY A 71 16.44 14.65 -1.78
C GLY A 71 17.95 14.48 -1.72
N ILE A 72 18.70 15.55 -1.94
CA ILE A 72 20.17 15.52 -1.96
C ILE A 72 20.69 16.63 -1.07
N VAL A 73 21.54 16.31 -0.08
CA VAL A 73 22.13 17.31 0.82
C VAL A 73 23.54 17.66 0.35
N GLN A 74 23.68 18.80 -0.31
CA GLN A 74 24.97 19.23 -0.87
C GLN A 74 25.15 20.74 -0.68
N LYS A 75 26.15 21.12 0.11
CA LYS A 75 26.48 22.53 0.41
C LYS A 75 26.94 23.28 -0.84
N ASP A 76 27.89 22.70 -1.57
CA ASP A 76 28.53 23.36 -2.73
C ASP A 76 28.00 22.79 -4.05
N ILE A 77 26.66 22.76 -4.21
CA ILE A 77 26.02 22.19 -5.41
C ILE A 77 26.43 22.94 -6.68
N PHE A 78 26.70 24.25 -6.59
CA PHE A 78 27.05 25.11 -7.72
C PHE A 78 28.56 25.12 -8.04
N THR A 79 29.31 24.12 -7.59
CA THR A 79 30.63 23.83 -8.17
C THR A 79 30.44 23.05 -9.47
N LEU A 80 31.22 23.33 -10.51
CA LEU A 80 31.09 22.66 -11.82
C LEU A 80 30.96 21.13 -11.68
N LYS A 81 31.85 20.50 -10.89
CA LYS A 81 31.82 19.05 -10.65
C LYS A 81 30.49 18.56 -10.08
N ASN A 82 29.98 19.20 -9.02
CA ASN A 82 28.75 18.75 -8.35
C ASN A 82 27.51 19.07 -9.18
N PHE A 83 27.49 20.24 -9.83
CA PHE A 83 26.42 20.66 -10.71
C PHE A 83 26.29 19.73 -11.92
N GLU A 84 27.40 19.40 -12.57
CA GLU A 84 27.42 18.45 -13.69
C GLU A 84 26.95 17.06 -13.26
N ALA A 85 27.39 16.58 -12.09
CA ALA A 85 26.92 15.31 -11.54
C ALA A 85 25.40 15.32 -11.31
N TYR A 86 24.86 16.39 -10.70
CA TYR A 86 23.43 16.54 -10.43
C TYR A 86 22.62 16.66 -11.73
N ARG A 87 23.13 17.42 -12.70
CA ARG A 87 22.52 17.56 -14.03
C ARG A 87 22.53 16.25 -14.80
N LYS A 88 23.62 15.49 -14.73
CA LYS A 88 23.73 14.16 -15.32
C LYS A 88 22.69 13.21 -14.72
N LEU A 89 22.56 13.17 -13.39
CA LEU A 89 21.54 12.38 -12.71
C LEU A 89 20.13 12.75 -13.22
N SER A 90 19.80 14.05 -13.27
CA SER A 90 18.51 14.50 -13.78
C SER A 90 18.24 14.10 -15.23
N SER A 91 19.27 14.12 -16.09
CA SER A 91 19.18 13.71 -17.50
C SER A 91 19.03 12.20 -17.65
N ASP A 92 19.80 11.43 -16.89
CA ASP A 92 19.78 9.97 -16.94
C ASP A 92 18.45 9.43 -16.37
N LEU A 93 17.90 10.03 -15.32
CA LEU A 93 16.55 9.74 -14.83
C LEU A 93 15.48 9.97 -15.89
N LYS A 94 15.61 11.04 -16.69
CA LYS A 94 14.67 11.34 -17.78
C LYS A 94 14.72 10.32 -18.93
N LYS A 95 15.81 9.55 -19.05
CA LYS A 95 15.96 8.48 -20.05
C LYS A 95 15.36 7.15 -19.59
N VAL A 96 15.06 6.99 -18.30
CA VAL A 96 14.44 5.76 -17.77
C VAL A 96 13.08 5.58 -18.43
N ALA A 97 12.83 4.38 -18.96
CA ALA A 97 11.53 4.04 -19.53
C ALA A 97 10.42 4.30 -18.49
N ALA A 98 9.28 4.83 -18.94
CA ALA A 98 8.15 5.28 -18.10
C ALA A 98 8.32 6.62 -17.35
N VAL A 99 9.50 7.23 -17.30
CA VAL A 99 9.63 8.58 -16.72
C VAL A 99 9.09 9.60 -17.72
N GLU A 100 8.03 10.31 -17.34
CA GLU A 100 7.40 11.33 -18.19
C GLU A 100 8.13 12.66 -18.10
N ASP A 101 8.55 13.03 -16.89
CA ASP A 101 9.25 14.27 -16.65
C ASP A 101 10.07 14.24 -15.36
N VAL A 102 11.11 15.07 -15.32
CA VAL A 102 11.97 15.27 -14.15
C VAL A 102 12.04 16.76 -13.86
N VAL A 103 11.45 17.17 -12.74
CA VAL A 103 11.44 18.54 -12.26
C VAL A 103 12.58 18.71 -11.27
N SER A 104 13.61 19.45 -11.68
CA SER A 104 14.85 19.65 -10.91
C SER A 104 15.47 21.02 -11.20
N MET A 105 16.44 21.42 -10.38
CA MET A 105 17.10 22.73 -10.48
C MET A 105 17.73 23.02 -11.87
N PRO A 106 18.44 22.09 -12.55
CA PRO A 106 18.97 22.33 -13.90
C PRO A 106 17.89 22.62 -14.96
N GLY A 107 16.67 22.16 -14.74
CA GLY A 107 15.52 22.44 -15.62
C GLY A 107 14.78 23.74 -15.28
N ALA A 108 15.22 24.49 -14.26
CA ALA A 108 14.55 25.69 -13.82
C ALA A 108 14.52 26.77 -14.90
N VAL A 109 13.37 27.45 -15.01
CA VAL A 109 13.11 28.51 -15.98
C VAL A 109 12.90 29.84 -15.27
N ASN A 110 13.28 30.93 -15.94
CA ASN A 110 12.92 32.29 -15.59
C ASN A 110 11.92 32.83 -16.61
N LEU A 111 11.02 33.72 -16.21
CA LEU A 111 10.14 34.44 -17.12
C LEU A 111 10.74 35.80 -17.41
N VAL A 112 10.98 36.08 -18.69
CA VAL A 112 11.53 37.35 -19.16
C VAL A 112 10.54 38.01 -20.10
N LYS A 113 10.36 39.34 -19.97
CA LYS A 113 9.55 40.14 -20.87
C LYS A 113 10.24 40.26 -22.23
N ASP A 114 9.54 39.85 -23.29
CA ASP A 114 9.95 40.08 -24.67
C ASP A 114 9.78 41.56 -25.01
N SER A 115 10.86 42.17 -25.50
CA SER A 115 10.96 43.60 -25.80
C SER A 115 10.05 44.03 -26.96
N LEU A 116 9.66 43.10 -27.84
CA LEU A 116 8.87 43.40 -29.05
C LEU A 116 7.37 43.12 -28.89
N GLY A 117 6.99 42.19 -28.01
CA GLY A 117 5.60 41.72 -27.89
C GLY A 117 4.94 41.94 -26.53
N GLU A 118 5.64 42.53 -25.55
CA GLU A 118 5.22 42.63 -24.14
C GLU A 118 4.76 41.30 -23.50
N ARG A 119 5.18 40.18 -24.08
CA ARG A 119 4.81 38.82 -23.65
C ARG A 119 5.91 38.21 -22.81
N LEU A 120 5.53 37.31 -21.89
CA LEU A 120 6.46 36.58 -21.06
C LEU A 120 6.93 35.32 -21.79
N GLN A 121 8.25 35.18 -21.91
CA GLN A 121 8.91 33.99 -22.43
C GLN A 121 9.62 33.24 -21.31
N ALA A 122 9.43 31.92 -21.27
CA ALA A 122 10.17 31.04 -20.37
C ALA A 122 11.56 30.75 -20.94
N VAL A 123 12.61 31.19 -20.26
CA VAL A 123 14.02 31.00 -20.62
C VAL A 123 14.66 30.09 -19.56
N ARG A 124 15.46 29.10 -19.97
CA ARG A 124 16.18 28.26 -19.01
C ARG A 124 17.23 29.08 -18.27
N ILE A 125 17.29 28.92 -16.95
CA ILE A 125 18.27 29.60 -16.10
C ILE A 125 19.67 29.01 -16.31
N PHE A 126 19.73 27.69 -16.50
CA PHE A 126 20.96 26.96 -16.74
C PHE A 126 21.01 26.49 -18.21
N PRO A 127 21.82 27.14 -19.07
CA PRO A 127 22.02 26.71 -20.44
C PRO A 127 22.66 25.33 -20.54
N ASP A 128 22.52 24.68 -21.69
CA ASP A 128 23.03 23.33 -21.86
C ASP A 128 24.57 23.24 -21.91
N SER A 129 25.27 24.37 -22.10
CA SER A 129 26.72 24.49 -22.28
C SER A 129 27.39 25.44 -21.28
N ILE A 130 27.14 25.27 -19.97
CA ILE A 130 27.92 25.97 -18.94
C ILE A 130 29.23 25.20 -18.72
N HIS A 131 30.35 25.79 -19.14
CA HIS A 131 31.70 25.21 -18.98
C HIS A 131 32.60 25.98 -18.01
N THR A 132 32.17 27.17 -17.58
CA THR A 132 32.95 28.07 -16.72
C THR A 132 32.24 28.30 -15.40
N GLN A 133 33.00 28.31 -14.29
CA GLN A 133 32.46 28.55 -12.95
C GLN A 133 31.75 29.90 -12.85
N THR A 134 32.29 30.96 -13.47
CA THR A 134 31.67 32.30 -13.50
C THR A 134 30.28 32.33 -14.15
N GLY A 135 30.12 31.58 -15.24
CA GLY A 135 28.83 31.39 -15.90
C GLY A 135 27.82 30.63 -15.04
N LEU A 136 28.30 29.61 -14.30
CA LEU A 136 27.48 28.88 -13.34
C LEU A 136 27.05 29.75 -12.16
N ASP A 137 27.97 30.54 -11.61
CA ASP A 137 27.71 31.46 -10.50
C ASP A 137 26.67 32.53 -10.88
N SER A 138 26.75 33.04 -12.11
CA SER A 138 25.77 33.99 -12.66
C SER A 138 24.38 33.36 -12.78
N ALA A 139 24.30 32.13 -13.31
CA ALA A 139 23.05 31.38 -13.38
C ALA A 139 22.49 31.03 -11.98
N ALA A 140 23.36 30.67 -11.04
CA ALA A 140 22.99 30.40 -9.66
C ALA A 140 22.44 31.65 -8.96
N ALA A 141 23.04 32.82 -9.18
CA ALA A 141 22.54 34.09 -8.66
C ALA A 141 21.14 34.41 -9.22
N ALA A 142 20.93 34.20 -10.53
CA ALA A 142 19.61 34.36 -11.15
C ALA A 142 18.58 33.38 -10.56
N PHE A 143 18.97 32.12 -10.30
CA PHE A 143 18.12 31.13 -9.65
C PHE A 143 17.74 31.55 -8.22
N TYR A 144 18.69 32.02 -7.42
CA TYR A 144 18.45 32.46 -6.05
C TYR A 144 17.59 33.73 -5.96
N ASN A 145 17.57 34.56 -7.00
CA ASN A 145 16.71 35.73 -7.10
C ASN A 145 15.22 35.39 -7.31
N LEU A 146 14.87 34.11 -7.52
CA LEU A 146 13.48 33.68 -7.77
C LEU A 146 12.87 33.03 -6.51
N PRO A 147 12.01 33.75 -5.74
CA PRO A 147 11.38 33.22 -4.54
C PRO A 147 10.44 32.04 -4.81
N PHE A 148 10.03 31.86 -6.08
CA PHE A 148 9.23 30.72 -6.53
C PHE A 148 9.90 29.39 -6.17
N TYR A 149 11.20 29.22 -6.41
CA TYR A 149 11.89 27.94 -6.20
C TYR A 149 12.27 27.67 -4.74
N ARG A 150 12.32 28.71 -3.90
CA ARG A 150 12.67 28.59 -2.47
C ARG A 150 11.64 27.76 -1.72
N GLY A 151 12.09 26.69 -1.07
CA GLY A 151 11.23 25.74 -0.35
C GLY A 151 10.47 24.75 -1.24
N LEU A 152 10.57 24.88 -2.57
CA LEU A 152 10.04 23.91 -3.54
C LEU A 152 11.13 23.01 -4.11
N MET A 153 12.27 23.59 -4.53
CA MET A 153 13.40 22.86 -5.12
C MET A 153 14.62 22.83 -4.20
N TYR A 154 14.71 23.74 -3.24
CA TYR A 154 15.85 23.80 -2.32
C TYR A 154 15.47 24.39 -0.96
N ASN A 155 16.19 23.96 0.07
CA ASN A 155 16.17 24.52 1.40
C ASN A 155 17.53 25.16 1.71
N ALA A 156 17.56 26.48 1.82
CA ALA A 156 18.77 27.26 2.07
C ALA A 156 19.41 27.01 3.46
N GLN A 157 18.64 26.55 4.44
CA GLN A 157 19.14 26.34 5.81
C GLN A 157 19.94 25.03 5.93
N THR A 158 19.50 24.01 5.19
CA THR A 158 20.06 22.65 5.29
C THR A 158 20.88 22.26 4.06
N ASN A 159 20.88 23.08 3.01
CA ASN A 159 21.44 22.77 1.69
C ASN A 159 20.84 21.49 1.07
N ALA A 160 19.57 21.23 1.38
CA ALA A 160 18.82 20.12 0.79
C ALA A 160 18.20 20.56 -0.55
N TRP A 161 18.36 19.73 -1.57
CA TRP A 161 17.85 19.92 -2.92
C TRP A 161 16.81 18.85 -3.23
N LEU A 162 15.70 19.25 -3.87
CA LEU A 162 14.60 18.38 -4.24
C LEU A 162 14.55 18.21 -5.75
N MET A 163 14.42 16.95 -6.18
CA MET A 163 14.09 16.57 -7.54
C MET A 163 12.81 15.74 -7.50
N ALA A 164 11.86 16.04 -8.38
CA ALA A 164 10.63 15.27 -8.53
C ALA A 164 10.64 14.53 -9.87
N VAL A 165 10.38 13.23 -9.85
CA VAL A 165 10.33 12.35 -11.01
C VAL A 165 8.88 11.91 -11.20
N ARG A 166 8.25 12.34 -12.29
CA ARG A 166 6.88 11.93 -12.62
C ARG A 166 6.93 10.67 -13.48
N ILE A 167 6.28 9.61 -13.00
CA ILE A 167 6.30 8.30 -13.65
C ILE A 167 4.94 8.02 -14.28
N ASN A 168 4.93 7.36 -15.43
CA ASN A 168 3.70 6.99 -16.10
C ASN A 168 2.82 6.09 -15.22
N LYS A 169 1.55 6.48 -15.10
CA LYS A 169 0.59 5.84 -14.19
C LYS A 169 0.26 4.41 -14.57
N ASP A 170 0.14 4.10 -15.85
CA ASP A 170 -0.31 2.77 -16.29
C ASP A 170 0.79 1.73 -16.03
N LEU A 171 2.04 2.12 -16.29
CA LEU A 171 3.21 1.29 -15.98
C LEU A 171 3.42 1.14 -14.47
N LEU A 172 3.14 2.17 -13.67
CA LEU A 172 3.14 2.08 -12.20
C LEU A 172 2.09 1.11 -11.63
N ASN A 173 1.00 0.85 -12.36
CA ASN A 173 -0.04 -0.11 -11.95
C ASN A 173 0.17 -1.51 -12.56
N SER A 174 1.38 -1.78 -13.07
CA SER A 174 1.75 -3.03 -13.71
C SER A 174 2.89 -3.74 -12.96
N LYS A 175 3.34 -4.89 -13.50
CA LYS A 175 4.53 -5.61 -13.02
C LYS A 175 5.82 -4.82 -13.24
N GLU A 176 5.87 -3.97 -14.26
CA GLU A 176 7.09 -3.23 -14.68
C GLU A 176 7.49 -2.15 -13.65
N ARG A 177 6.58 -1.79 -12.75
CA ARG A 177 6.84 -0.85 -11.65
C ARG A 177 8.11 -1.17 -10.88
N THR A 178 8.33 -2.45 -10.55
CA THR A 178 9.49 -2.88 -9.76
C THR A 178 10.79 -2.55 -10.50
N ASP A 179 10.86 -2.86 -11.79
CA ASP A 179 12.03 -2.58 -12.63
C ASP A 179 12.26 -1.07 -12.81
N ILE A 180 11.18 -0.29 -13.01
CA ILE A 180 11.26 1.18 -13.14
C ILE A 180 11.83 1.80 -11.86
N ILE A 181 11.32 1.41 -10.70
CA ILE A 181 11.78 1.95 -9.41
C ILE A 181 13.21 1.50 -9.14
N HIS A 182 13.58 0.25 -9.42
CA HIS A 182 14.96 -0.21 -9.29
C HIS A 182 15.93 0.53 -10.23
N ASN A 183 15.52 0.84 -11.46
CA ASN A 183 16.34 1.65 -12.37
C ASN A 183 16.58 3.05 -11.82
N ILE A 184 15.55 3.67 -11.22
CA ILE A 184 15.68 4.98 -10.56
C ILE A 184 16.60 4.88 -9.34
N THR A 185 16.42 3.88 -8.47
CA THR A 185 17.25 3.71 -7.27
C THR A 185 18.71 3.43 -7.61
N ASN A 186 18.96 2.60 -8.63
CA ASN A 186 20.32 2.30 -9.09
C ASN A 186 21.06 3.55 -9.60
N LEU A 187 20.36 4.45 -10.30
CA LEU A 187 20.93 5.72 -10.74
C LEU A 187 21.26 6.65 -9.55
N THR A 188 20.40 6.68 -8.54
CA THR A 188 20.65 7.48 -7.32
C THR A 188 21.77 6.89 -6.45
N ASP A 189 21.88 5.57 -6.38
CA ASP A 189 22.95 4.87 -5.66
C ASP A 189 24.31 5.06 -6.34
N ALA A 190 24.32 5.05 -7.69
CA ALA A 190 25.50 5.36 -8.47
C ALA A 190 25.96 6.81 -8.26
N TYR A 191 25.01 7.76 -8.20
CA TYR A 191 25.30 9.15 -7.86
C TYR A 191 25.88 9.27 -6.45
N GLN A 192 25.23 8.67 -5.45
CA GLN A 192 25.69 8.67 -4.05
C GLN A 192 27.12 8.10 -3.92
N SER A 193 27.40 7.00 -4.61
CA SER A 193 28.73 6.37 -4.61
C SER A 193 29.79 7.24 -5.28
N ALA A 194 29.43 7.96 -6.36
CA ALA A 194 30.36 8.81 -7.10
C ALA A 194 30.67 10.14 -6.41
N THR A 195 29.70 10.73 -5.70
CA THR A 195 29.86 12.05 -5.06
C THR A 195 30.12 11.97 -3.56
N GLY A 196 29.84 10.82 -2.92
CA GLY A 196 29.87 10.67 -1.46
C GLY A 196 28.73 11.43 -0.76
N THR A 197 27.72 11.87 -1.51
CA THR A 197 26.61 12.67 -0.99
C THR A 197 25.45 11.78 -0.56
N ALA A 198 24.86 12.04 0.61
CA ALA A 198 23.65 11.34 1.03
C ALA A 198 22.46 11.68 0.11
N VAL A 199 21.81 10.64 -0.41
CA VAL A 199 20.60 10.73 -1.21
C VAL A 199 19.44 10.09 -0.43
N HIS A 200 18.31 10.77 -0.41
CA HIS A 200 17.08 10.34 0.25
C HIS A 200 15.97 10.18 -0.79
N LEU A 201 15.20 9.10 -0.72
CA LEU A 201 14.15 8.79 -1.69
C LEU A 201 12.79 8.68 -1.00
N SER A 202 11.76 9.27 -1.60
CA SER A 202 10.40 9.12 -1.10
C SER A 202 9.36 9.28 -2.21
N GLY A 203 8.09 9.25 -1.83
CA GLY A 203 6.96 9.31 -2.73
C GLY A 203 6.17 8.01 -2.76
N LEU A 204 4.87 8.13 -3.05
CA LEU A 204 3.94 7.00 -3.05
C LEU A 204 4.36 5.86 -4.00
N PRO A 205 4.92 6.11 -5.21
CA PRO A 205 5.38 5.04 -6.09
C PRO A 205 6.46 4.17 -5.44
N LEU A 206 7.50 4.77 -4.85
CA LEU A 206 8.58 4.05 -4.17
C LEU A 206 8.03 3.23 -3.00
N ILE A 207 7.30 3.88 -2.09
CA ILE A 207 6.76 3.24 -0.88
C ILE A 207 5.88 2.05 -1.25
N ARG A 208 4.97 2.21 -2.23
CA ARG A 208 4.08 1.14 -2.68
C ARG A 208 4.82 -0.02 -3.31
N THR A 209 5.86 0.26 -4.10
CA THR A 209 6.66 -0.76 -4.78
C THR A 209 7.43 -1.59 -3.77
N VAL A 210 8.20 -0.92 -2.90
CA VAL A 210 9.04 -1.61 -1.91
C VAL A 210 8.18 -2.41 -0.93
N ILE A 211 7.05 -1.86 -0.46
CA ILE A 211 6.12 -2.61 0.40
C ILE A 211 5.54 -3.81 -0.36
N SER A 212 5.11 -3.63 -1.61
CA SER A 212 4.55 -4.73 -2.43
C SER A 212 5.57 -5.84 -2.68
N ASP A 213 6.85 -5.50 -2.90
CA ASP A 213 7.91 -6.48 -3.13
C ASP A 213 8.29 -7.22 -1.85
N ARG A 214 8.33 -6.52 -0.71
CA ARG A 214 8.49 -7.15 0.61
C ARG A 214 7.36 -8.12 0.92
N ILE A 215 6.10 -7.72 0.70
CA ILE A 215 4.95 -8.61 0.89
C ILE A 215 5.07 -9.88 0.03
N GLN A 216 5.49 -9.74 -1.24
CA GLN A 216 5.68 -10.91 -2.11
C GLN A 216 6.75 -11.87 -1.59
N ALA A 217 7.88 -11.33 -1.12
CA ALA A 217 8.96 -12.12 -0.55
C ALA A 217 8.53 -12.78 0.77
N GLU A 218 7.92 -12.01 1.67
CA GLU A 218 7.44 -12.48 2.96
C GLU A 218 6.31 -13.50 2.81
N MET A 219 5.37 -13.33 1.88
CA MET A 219 4.30 -14.31 1.63
C MET A 219 4.87 -15.70 1.36
N LYS A 220 5.95 -15.80 0.56
CA LYS A 220 6.63 -17.08 0.30
C LYS A 220 7.27 -17.64 1.57
N ILE A 221 7.96 -16.80 2.34
CA ILE A 221 8.62 -17.19 3.59
C ILE A 221 7.60 -17.64 4.64
N PHE A 222 6.50 -16.91 4.83
CA PHE A 222 5.42 -17.25 5.75
C PHE A 222 4.71 -18.54 5.34
N LEU A 223 4.46 -18.74 4.04
CA LEU A 223 3.83 -19.98 3.58
C LEU A 223 4.76 -21.18 3.80
N ILE A 224 6.01 -21.11 3.36
CA ILE A 224 6.98 -22.20 3.55
C ILE A 224 7.25 -22.44 5.04
N GLY A 225 7.44 -21.37 5.82
CA GLY A 225 7.66 -21.42 7.26
C GLY A 225 6.49 -22.03 8.01
N SER A 226 5.25 -21.63 7.68
CA SER A 226 4.05 -22.23 8.29
C SER A 226 3.92 -23.71 7.93
N LEU A 227 4.18 -24.12 6.68
CA LEU A 227 4.19 -25.52 6.27
C LEU A 227 5.27 -26.34 7.01
N LEU A 228 6.50 -25.82 7.10
CA LEU A 228 7.59 -26.50 7.82
C LEU A 228 7.29 -26.65 9.31
N LEU A 229 6.77 -25.59 9.94
CA LEU A 229 6.35 -25.65 11.34
C LEU A 229 5.22 -26.66 11.54
N SER A 230 4.28 -26.73 10.57
CA SER A 230 3.18 -27.71 10.59
C SER A 230 3.69 -29.14 10.50
N VAL A 231 4.63 -29.42 9.59
CA VAL A 231 5.31 -30.71 9.49
C VAL A 231 5.97 -31.08 10.81
N LEU A 232 6.70 -30.14 11.42
CA LEU A 232 7.39 -30.36 12.68
C LEU A 232 6.40 -30.72 13.81
N ILE A 233 5.32 -29.94 13.96
CA ILE A 233 4.29 -30.17 14.99
C ILE A 233 3.61 -31.52 14.78
N LEU A 234 3.20 -31.84 13.55
CA LEU A 234 2.53 -33.09 13.21
C LEU A 234 3.44 -34.30 13.41
N LEU A 235 4.72 -34.19 13.05
CA LEU A 235 5.70 -35.26 13.24
C LEU A 235 5.99 -35.48 14.72
N ILE A 236 6.11 -34.42 15.53
CA ILE A 236 6.28 -34.53 16.99
C ILE A 236 5.05 -35.19 17.63
N PHE A 237 3.84 -34.78 17.21
CA PHE A 237 2.59 -35.24 17.79
C PHE A 237 2.26 -36.69 17.41
N PHE A 238 2.25 -37.01 16.12
CA PHE A 238 1.87 -38.34 15.62
C PHE A 238 3.03 -39.32 15.54
N ARG A 239 4.29 -38.84 15.53
CA ARG A 239 5.50 -39.66 15.35
C ARG A 239 5.42 -40.59 14.13
N SER A 240 4.70 -40.16 13.10
CA SER A 240 4.43 -40.90 11.87
C SER A 240 4.60 -40.02 10.65
N ILE A 241 5.49 -40.43 9.75
CA ILE A 241 5.69 -39.76 8.45
C ILE A 241 4.44 -39.92 7.58
N SER A 242 3.80 -41.08 7.60
CA SER A 242 2.60 -41.36 6.79
C SER A 242 1.44 -40.42 7.14
N THR A 243 1.12 -40.32 8.43
CA THR A 243 0.07 -39.44 8.95
C THR A 243 0.39 -37.96 8.71
N THR A 244 1.67 -37.60 8.81
CA THR A 244 2.14 -36.23 8.53
C THR A 244 1.98 -35.89 7.06
N LEU A 245 2.43 -36.74 6.13
CA LEU A 245 2.27 -36.53 4.69
C LEU A 245 0.79 -36.46 4.28
N LEU A 246 -0.06 -37.30 4.85
CA LEU A 246 -1.50 -37.26 4.60
C LEU A 246 -2.12 -35.92 5.05
N SER A 247 -1.74 -35.44 6.24
CA SER A 247 -2.20 -34.15 6.76
C SER A 247 -1.68 -32.98 5.90
N MET A 248 -0.43 -33.07 5.42
CA MET A 248 0.15 -32.10 4.50
C MET A 248 -0.57 -32.08 3.16
N ALA A 249 -1.00 -33.24 2.64
CA ALA A 249 -1.78 -33.30 1.42
C ALA A 249 -3.12 -32.55 1.57
N VAL A 250 -3.84 -32.72 2.69
CA VAL A 250 -5.06 -31.95 2.98
C VAL A 250 -4.79 -30.45 2.94
N VAL A 251 -3.73 -30.01 3.61
CA VAL A 251 -3.39 -28.59 3.73
C VAL A 251 -2.95 -27.99 2.40
N ILE A 252 -2.08 -28.67 1.65
CA ILE A 252 -1.59 -28.21 0.34
C ILE A 252 -2.77 -28.08 -0.63
N ILE A 253 -3.67 -29.06 -0.66
CA ILE A 253 -4.89 -29.00 -1.48
C ILE A 253 -5.76 -27.81 -1.05
N GLY A 254 -5.93 -27.59 0.26
CA GLY A 254 -6.64 -26.43 0.78
C GLY A 254 -6.03 -25.09 0.35
N VAL A 255 -4.70 -24.98 0.34
CA VAL A 255 -3.98 -23.78 -0.14
C VAL A 255 -4.18 -23.57 -1.64
N VAL A 256 -4.06 -24.63 -2.45
CA VAL A 256 -4.31 -24.55 -3.90
C VAL A 256 -5.74 -24.10 -4.18
N TRP A 257 -6.71 -24.65 -3.44
CA TRP A 257 -8.12 -24.28 -3.59
C TRP A 257 -8.39 -22.85 -3.13
N SER A 258 -7.74 -22.36 -2.07
CA SER A 258 -7.94 -20.98 -1.60
C SER A 258 -7.41 -19.95 -2.60
N VAL A 259 -6.24 -20.20 -3.19
CA VAL A 259 -5.66 -19.33 -4.24
C VAL A 259 -6.46 -19.44 -5.54
N GLY A 260 -6.86 -20.65 -5.94
CA GLY A 260 -7.72 -20.85 -7.11
C GLY A 260 -9.09 -20.19 -6.96
N LEU A 261 -9.66 -20.20 -5.76
CA LEU A 261 -10.93 -19.54 -5.45
C LEU A 261 -10.80 -18.02 -5.58
N MET A 262 -9.70 -17.45 -5.12
CA MET A 262 -9.41 -16.02 -5.28
C MET A 262 -9.45 -15.61 -6.75
N GLN A 263 -8.84 -16.41 -7.63
CA GLN A 263 -8.89 -16.17 -9.08
C GLN A 263 -10.30 -16.34 -9.65
N LEU A 264 -11.04 -17.37 -9.24
CA LEU A 264 -12.43 -17.60 -9.70
C LEU A 264 -13.38 -16.45 -9.33
N MET A 265 -13.15 -15.82 -8.18
CA MET A 265 -13.90 -14.64 -7.75
C MET A 265 -13.43 -13.34 -8.42
N GLY A 266 -12.38 -13.39 -9.25
CA GLY A 266 -11.81 -12.23 -9.93
C GLY A 266 -10.99 -11.32 -9.01
N TYR A 267 -10.58 -11.81 -7.85
CA TYR A 267 -9.81 -11.02 -6.87
C TYR A 267 -8.31 -11.12 -7.16
N LYS A 268 -7.58 -10.08 -6.75
CA LYS A 268 -6.12 -10.00 -6.86
C LYS A 268 -5.51 -10.19 -5.48
N ILE A 269 -4.27 -10.67 -5.42
CA ILE A 269 -3.54 -10.77 -4.15
C ILE A 269 -3.17 -9.36 -3.66
N SER A 270 -3.84 -8.91 -2.61
CA SER A 270 -3.53 -7.72 -1.82
C SER A 270 -2.67 -8.05 -0.60
N LEU A 271 -2.24 -7.03 0.15
CA LEU A 271 -1.55 -7.18 1.44
C LEU A 271 -2.31 -8.12 2.40
N LEU A 272 -3.63 -7.97 2.48
CA LEU A 272 -4.45 -8.71 3.44
C LEU A 272 -4.77 -10.13 2.95
N THR A 273 -5.09 -10.28 1.66
CA THR A 273 -5.41 -11.60 1.08
C THR A 273 -4.18 -12.49 0.90
N ALA A 274 -2.96 -11.93 0.88
CA ALA A 274 -1.71 -12.68 0.89
C ALA A 274 -1.54 -13.57 2.14
N LEU A 275 -2.28 -13.28 3.22
CA LEU A 275 -2.27 -14.06 4.46
C LEU A 275 -3.21 -15.28 4.43
N ILE A 276 -4.10 -15.39 3.43
CA ILE A 276 -5.09 -16.48 3.35
C ILE A 276 -4.42 -17.86 3.26
N PRO A 277 -3.39 -18.09 2.42
CA PRO A 277 -2.71 -19.39 2.35
C PRO A 277 -2.18 -19.88 3.71
N SER A 278 -1.45 -19.04 4.44
CA SER A 278 -0.91 -19.39 5.76
C SER A 278 -2.01 -19.59 6.81
N LEU A 279 -3.09 -18.81 6.74
CA LEU A 279 -4.27 -18.98 7.58
C LEU A 279 -4.96 -20.34 7.35
N VAL A 280 -5.10 -20.76 6.09
CA VAL A 280 -5.67 -22.07 5.73
C VAL A 280 -4.80 -23.21 6.24
N VAL A 281 -3.46 -23.06 6.23
CA VAL A 281 -2.53 -24.03 6.84
C VAL A 281 -2.84 -24.21 8.33
N VAL A 282 -2.91 -23.11 9.08
CA VAL A 282 -3.15 -23.14 10.53
C VAL A 282 -4.51 -23.75 10.88
N ILE A 283 -5.56 -23.45 10.12
CA ILE A 283 -6.91 -23.98 10.38
C ILE A 283 -7.07 -25.45 9.93
N GLY A 284 -6.35 -25.86 8.89
CA GLY A 284 -6.43 -27.23 8.36
C GLY A 284 -5.83 -28.31 9.27
N ILE A 285 -4.79 -27.95 10.04
CA ILE A 285 -4.08 -28.90 10.91
C ILE A 285 -4.98 -29.45 12.03
N PRO A 286 -5.72 -28.64 12.81
CA PRO A 286 -6.69 -29.14 13.78
C PRO A 286 -7.67 -30.16 13.21
N ASN A 287 -8.20 -29.94 12.00
CA ASN A 287 -9.10 -30.90 11.34
C ASN A 287 -8.41 -32.26 11.20
N CYS A 288 -7.19 -32.28 10.66
CA CYS A 288 -6.39 -33.50 10.54
C CYS A 288 -6.17 -34.15 11.92
N ILE A 289 -5.82 -33.35 12.93
CA ILE A 289 -5.58 -33.85 14.28
C ILE A 289 -6.82 -34.51 14.87
N TYR A 290 -7.98 -33.86 14.81
CA TYR A 290 -9.23 -34.42 15.35
C TYR A 290 -9.62 -35.73 14.68
N PHE A 291 -9.61 -35.78 13.34
CA PHE A 291 -9.95 -36.98 12.59
C PHE A 291 -8.99 -38.14 12.91
N ILE A 292 -7.68 -37.91 12.76
CA ILE A 292 -6.68 -38.96 12.98
C ILE A 292 -6.68 -39.43 14.43
N ASN A 293 -6.74 -38.51 15.40
CA ASN A 293 -6.76 -38.87 16.81
C ASN A 293 -7.98 -39.74 17.15
N LYS A 294 -9.14 -39.43 16.55
CA LYS A 294 -10.33 -40.25 16.75
C LYS A 294 -10.19 -41.64 16.13
N TYR A 295 -9.62 -41.73 14.93
CA TYR A 295 -9.33 -43.02 14.29
C TYR A 295 -8.43 -43.89 15.15
N HIS A 296 -7.30 -43.36 15.62
CA HIS A 296 -6.37 -44.06 16.52
C HIS A 296 -7.05 -44.52 17.82
N THR A 297 -7.82 -43.63 18.46
CA THR A 297 -8.54 -43.95 19.71
C THR A 297 -9.62 -45.02 19.51
N SER A 298 -10.35 -44.99 18.39
CA SER A 298 -11.37 -46.00 18.07
C SER A 298 -10.75 -47.34 17.66
N TYR A 299 -9.59 -47.31 16.99
CA TYR A 299 -8.86 -48.52 16.61
C TYR A 299 -8.31 -49.27 17.83
N LEU A 300 -7.72 -48.55 18.80
CA LEU A 300 -7.28 -49.13 20.07
C LEU A 300 -8.40 -49.85 20.84
N LYS A 301 -9.64 -49.38 20.72
CA LYS A 301 -10.79 -49.96 21.43
C LYS A 301 -11.43 -51.13 20.69
N SER A 302 -11.50 -51.06 19.35
CA SER A 302 -12.28 -52.00 18.55
C SER A 302 -11.45 -53.05 17.82
N GLY A 303 -10.18 -52.78 17.54
CA GLY A 303 -9.33 -53.61 16.66
C GLY A 303 -9.79 -53.66 15.20
N ASN A 304 -10.95 -53.11 14.86
CA ASN A 304 -11.55 -53.15 13.53
C ASN A 304 -11.34 -51.81 12.81
N LYS A 305 -10.59 -51.86 11.70
CA LYS A 305 -10.25 -50.69 10.90
C LYS A 305 -11.46 -49.99 10.29
N GLU A 306 -12.36 -50.74 9.66
CA GLU A 306 -13.53 -50.18 8.98
C GLU A 306 -14.47 -49.51 9.99
N GLN A 307 -14.75 -50.20 11.09
CA GLN A 307 -15.58 -49.64 12.16
C GLN A 307 -14.94 -48.37 12.77
N SER A 308 -13.61 -48.35 12.91
CA SER A 308 -12.88 -47.18 13.42
C SER A 308 -12.95 -45.98 12.48
N LEU A 309 -12.92 -46.19 11.16
CA LEU A 309 -13.10 -45.12 10.17
C LEU A 309 -14.54 -44.59 10.15
N ILE A 310 -15.53 -45.48 10.28
CA ILE A 310 -16.94 -45.08 10.42
C ILE A 310 -17.13 -44.24 11.70
N ASP A 311 -16.53 -44.66 12.81
CA ASP A 311 -16.57 -43.94 14.08
C ASP A 311 -15.84 -42.59 14.01
N MET A 312 -14.69 -42.54 13.32
CA MET A 312 -13.94 -41.31 13.06
C MET A 312 -14.83 -40.29 12.36
N VAL A 313 -15.38 -40.65 11.20
CA VAL A 313 -16.19 -39.73 10.39
C VAL A 313 -17.50 -39.37 11.11
N SER A 314 -18.14 -40.34 11.76
CA SER A 314 -19.44 -40.09 12.40
C SER A 314 -19.37 -39.19 13.63
N LYS A 315 -18.28 -39.26 14.41
CA LYS A 315 -18.10 -38.44 15.62
C LYS A 315 -17.34 -37.15 15.35
N MET A 316 -16.24 -37.20 14.60
CA MET A 316 -15.44 -36.00 14.33
C MET A 316 -15.96 -35.18 13.16
N GLY A 317 -16.72 -35.77 12.23
CA GLY A 317 -17.34 -35.02 11.14
C GLY A 317 -18.24 -33.89 11.64
N VAL A 318 -19.09 -34.16 12.62
CA VAL A 318 -19.97 -33.12 13.20
C VAL A 318 -19.18 -32.09 14.02
N VAL A 319 -18.22 -32.53 14.83
CA VAL A 319 -17.40 -31.64 15.68
C VAL A 319 -16.58 -30.68 14.82
N THR A 320 -15.90 -31.21 13.80
CA THR A 320 -15.10 -30.40 12.88
C THR A 320 -15.98 -29.53 11.99
N LEU A 321 -17.15 -30.00 11.54
CA LEU A 321 -18.10 -29.15 10.80
C LEU A 321 -18.48 -27.90 11.61
N PHE A 322 -18.90 -28.06 12.87
CA PHE A 322 -19.27 -26.91 13.70
C PHE A 322 -18.09 -25.99 13.95
N CYS A 323 -16.89 -26.53 14.19
CA CYS A 323 -15.67 -25.72 14.36
C CYS A 323 -15.34 -24.90 13.10
N ASN A 324 -15.46 -25.50 11.90
CA ASN A 324 -15.19 -24.79 10.65
C ASN A 324 -16.31 -23.80 10.31
N ILE A 325 -17.58 -24.11 10.60
CA ILE A 325 -18.71 -23.18 10.39
C ILE A 325 -18.55 -21.95 11.27
N THR A 326 -18.25 -22.11 12.56
CA THR A 326 -18.09 -20.95 13.46
C THR A 326 -16.91 -20.07 13.07
N ALA A 327 -15.79 -20.68 12.66
CA ALA A 327 -14.66 -19.94 12.10
C ALA A 327 -15.02 -19.25 10.78
N ALA A 328 -15.69 -19.94 9.85
CA ALA A 328 -16.12 -19.40 8.57
C ALA A 328 -17.08 -18.22 8.75
N ILE A 329 -18.03 -18.30 9.68
CA ILE A 329 -18.92 -17.18 10.05
C ILE A 329 -18.08 -16.01 10.57
N GLY A 330 -17.12 -16.26 11.46
CA GLY A 330 -16.22 -15.22 11.98
C GLY A 330 -15.52 -14.43 10.87
N PHE A 331 -15.00 -15.11 9.85
CA PHE A 331 -14.41 -14.45 8.68
C PHE A 331 -15.46 -13.83 7.75
N ALA A 332 -16.62 -14.48 7.57
CA ALA A 332 -17.69 -13.98 6.73
C ALA A 332 -18.28 -12.66 7.25
N VAL A 333 -18.17 -12.35 8.55
CA VAL A 333 -18.53 -11.02 9.07
C VAL A 333 -17.74 -9.90 8.38
N PHE A 334 -16.48 -10.13 7.97
CA PHE A 334 -15.72 -9.12 7.22
C PHE A 334 -16.34 -8.83 5.84
N ALA A 335 -17.07 -9.77 5.24
CA ALA A 335 -17.84 -9.56 4.00
C ALA A 335 -18.98 -8.53 4.15
N LEU A 336 -19.42 -8.25 5.37
CA LEU A 336 -20.44 -7.24 5.67
C LEU A 336 -19.85 -5.85 5.92
N THR A 337 -18.52 -5.73 6.03
CA THR A 337 -17.87 -4.42 6.23
C THR A 337 -17.89 -3.60 4.94
N ARG A 338 -17.70 -2.27 5.00
CA ARG A 338 -17.72 -1.43 3.80
C ARG A 338 -16.40 -1.45 3.00
N SER A 339 -15.30 -1.91 3.58
CA SER A 339 -13.99 -1.96 2.94
C SER A 339 -13.90 -3.13 1.95
N ALA A 340 -13.59 -2.86 0.68
CA ALA A 340 -13.52 -3.89 -0.36
C ALA A 340 -12.50 -4.98 -0.02
N ILE A 341 -11.35 -4.59 0.53
CA ILE A 341 -10.26 -5.51 0.90
C ILE A 341 -10.70 -6.47 2.00
N LEU A 342 -11.42 -5.97 3.01
CA LEU A 342 -11.95 -6.81 4.08
C LEU A 342 -13.07 -7.72 3.57
N LYS A 343 -13.88 -7.24 2.61
CA LYS A 343 -14.91 -8.09 1.99
C LYS A 343 -14.32 -9.27 1.23
N GLU A 344 -13.34 -8.98 0.36
CA GLU A 344 -12.63 -9.98 -0.43
C GLU A 344 -11.96 -11.01 0.48
N PHE A 345 -11.25 -10.54 1.52
CA PHE A 345 -10.62 -11.40 2.50
C PHE A 345 -11.62 -12.28 3.26
N GLY A 346 -12.68 -11.69 3.80
CA GLY A 346 -13.69 -12.41 4.57
C GLY A 346 -14.41 -13.50 3.77
N ALA A 347 -14.78 -13.17 2.53
CA ALA A 347 -15.44 -14.10 1.63
C ALA A 347 -14.52 -15.27 1.25
N VAL A 348 -13.31 -14.98 0.77
CA VAL A 348 -12.36 -16.03 0.37
C VAL A 348 -11.93 -16.89 1.56
N ALA A 349 -11.62 -16.29 2.71
CA ALA A 349 -11.22 -17.03 3.91
C ALA A 349 -12.37 -17.93 4.43
N GLY A 350 -13.59 -17.39 4.55
CA GLY A 350 -14.75 -18.15 5.01
C GLY A 350 -15.08 -19.36 4.13
N ILE A 351 -15.08 -19.18 2.80
CA ILE A 351 -15.31 -20.27 1.85
C ILE A 351 -14.14 -21.27 1.90
N SER A 352 -12.89 -20.81 1.96
CA SER A 352 -11.71 -21.68 2.03
C SER A 352 -11.72 -22.58 3.26
N ILE A 353 -12.20 -22.10 4.40
CA ILE A 353 -12.36 -22.89 5.64
C ILE A 353 -13.39 -24.02 5.45
N MET A 354 -14.49 -23.74 4.75
CA MET A 354 -15.47 -24.78 4.42
C MET A 354 -14.92 -25.79 3.40
N LEU A 355 -14.16 -25.32 2.41
CA LEU A 355 -13.53 -26.18 1.42
C LEU A 355 -12.49 -27.11 2.07
N ILE A 356 -11.66 -26.62 2.99
CA ILE A 356 -10.68 -27.48 3.68
C ILE A 356 -11.35 -28.51 4.59
N PHE A 357 -12.51 -28.19 5.19
CA PHE A 357 -13.33 -29.19 5.87
C PHE A 357 -13.74 -30.31 4.89
N VAL A 358 -14.29 -29.97 3.72
CA VAL A 358 -14.71 -30.97 2.71
C VAL A 358 -13.52 -31.82 2.24
N VAL A 359 -12.37 -31.19 1.95
CA VAL A 359 -11.14 -31.90 1.57
C VAL A 359 -10.71 -32.86 2.67
N SER A 360 -10.65 -32.42 3.93
CA SER A 360 -10.25 -33.28 5.06
C SER A 360 -11.25 -34.42 5.30
N PHE A 361 -12.54 -34.14 5.16
CA PHE A 361 -13.63 -35.10 5.36
C PHE A 361 -13.61 -36.23 4.32
N ILE A 362 -13.18 -35.94 3.09
CA ILE A 362 -13.08 -36.93 2.01
C ILE A 362 -11.71 -37.63 2.04
N LEU A 363 -10.62 -36.85 2.02
CA LEU A 363 -9.27 -37.35 1.80
C LEU A 363 -8.80 -38.24 2.95
N LEU A 364 -9.01 -37.83 4.21
CA LEU A 364 -8.52 -38.56 5.39
C LEU A 364 -9.10 -39.98 5.48
N PRO A 365 -10.43 -40.20 5.56
CA PRO A 365 -10.98 -41.56 5.64
C PRO A 365 -10.68 -42.39 4.40
N ALA A 366 -10.71 -41.80 3.21
CA ALA A 366 -10.46 -42.52 1.97
C ALA A 366 -9.04 -43.08 1.93
N VAL A 367 -8.02 -42.25 2.19
CA VAL A 367 -6.62 -42.66 2.18
C VAL A 367 -6.27 -43.55 3.36
N LEU A 368 -6.74 -43.26 4.58
CA LEU A 368 -6.55 -44.15 5.73
C LEU A 368 -7.16 -45.54 5.51
N SER A 369 -8.25 -45.65 4.73
CA SER A 369 -8.81 -46.96 4.37
C SER A 369 -7.89 -47.79 3.46
N LEU A 370 -7.02 -47.14 2.68
CA LEU A 370 -6.07 -47.79 1.77
C LEU A 370 -4.72 -48.07 2.43
N LEU A 371 -4.30 -47.25 3.39
CA LEU A 371 -3.06 -47.42 4.15
C LEU A 371 -3.12 -48.62 5.11
N PRO A 372 -2.00 -49.21 5.53
CA PRO A 372 -2.00 -50.26 6.55
C PRO A 372 -2.54 -49.75 7.90
N VAL A 373 -2.90 -50.68 8.79
CA VAL A 373 -3.35 -50.36 10.16
C VAL A 373 -2.28 -49.55 10.92
N PRO A 374 -2.69 -48.65 11.83
CA PRO A 374 -1.76 -47.77 12.54
C PRO A 374 -0.78 -48.60 13.38
N LYS A 375 0.51 -48.26 13.31
CA LYS A 375 1.57 -48.98 14.05
C LYS A 375 1.54 -48.58 15.52
N GLU A 376 1.99 -49.45 16.43
CA GLU A 376 2.04 -49.14 17.87
C GLU A 376 2.81 -47.84 18.20
N LYS A 377 3.85 -47.51 17.43
CA LYS A 377 4.62 -46.25 17.59
C LYS A 377 3.74 -45.01 17.40
N GLU A 378 2.72 -45.08 16.55
CA GLU A 378 1.79 -44.01 16.21
C GLU A 378 0.69 -43.84 17.27
N LEU A 379 0.53 -44.83 18.17
CA LEU A 379 -0.46 -44.84 19.24
C LEU A 379 0.13 -44.40 20.59
N LYS A 380 1.47 -44.36 20.73
CA LYS A 380 2.17 -44.04 22.00
C LYS A 380 1.83 -42.66 22.57
N TYR A 381 1.49 -41.66 21.73
CA TYR A 381 1.17 -40.32 22.22
C TYR A 381 -0.11 -40.31 23.10
N LEU A 382 -1.03 -41.27 22.89
CA LEU A 382 -2.27 -41.40 23.65
C LEU A 382 -2.05 -41.78 25.12
N HIS A 383 -0.89 -42.35 25.45
CA HIS A 383 -0.53 -42.77 26.82
C HIS A 383 0.56 -41.89 27.44
N SER A 384 0.72 -40.64 26.96
CA SER A 384 1.75 -39.74 27.47
C SER A 384 1.50 -39.38 28.95
N LYS A 385 2.36 -39.91 29.84
CA LYS A 385 2.28 -39.66 31.30
C LYS A 385 2.36 -38.17 31.64
N TRP A 386 3.16 -37.41 30.90
CA TRP A 386 3.29 -35.97 31.10
C TRP A 386 1.99 -35.21 30.78
N VAL A 387 1.34 -35.53 29.65
CA VAL A 387 0.06 -34.91 29.27
C VAL A 387 -1.01 -35.22 30.33
N HIS A 388 -1.09 -36.47 30.79
CA HIS A 388 -2.01 -36.84 31.87
C HIS A 388 -1.72 -36.09 33.18
N ALA A 389 -0.47 -35.94 33.58
CA ALA A 389 -0.11 -35.21 34.79
C ALA A 389 -0.49 -33.72 34.70
N VAL A 390 -0.27 -33.09 33.54
CA VAL A 390 -0.68 -31.69 33.30
C VAL A 390 -2.20 -31.55 33.34
N LEU A 391 -2.93 -32.43 32.65
CA LEU A 391 -4.39 -32.41 32.64
C LEU A 391 -4.98 -32.63 34.05
N ALA A 392 -4.44 -33.58 34.81
CA ALA A 392 -4.87 -33.83 36.19
C ALA A 392 -4.61 -32.62 37.10
N LYS A 393 -3.49 -31.91 36.90
CA LYS A 393 -3.19 -30.68 37.64
C LYS A 393 -4.16 -29.56 37.28
N LEU A 394 -4.46 -29.38 36.00
CA LEU A 394 -5.45 -28.41 35.53
C LEU A 394 -6.85 -28.73 36.08
N GLU A 395 -7.24 -30.01 36.05
CA GLU A 395 -8.50 -30.48 36.63
C GLU A 395 -8.59 -30.16 38.12
N TYR A 396 -7.55 -30.50 38.89
CA TYR A 396 -7.46 -30.18 40.31
C TYR A 396 -7.59 -28.67 40.55
N TRP A 397 -6.95 -27.83 39.74
CA TRP A 397 -7.07 -26.38 39.86
C TRP A 397 -8.46 -25.86 39.57
N VAL A 398 -9.08 -26.32 38.48
CA VAL A 398 -10.43 -25.90 38.06
C VAL A 398 -11.46 -26.25 39.13
N PHE A 399 -11.38 -27.44 39.73
CA PHE A 399 -12.37 -27.86 40.73
C PHE A 399 -12.12 -27.29 42.13
N ASN A 400 -10.87 -27.19 42.59
CA ASN A 400 -10.58 -26.75 43.96
C ASN A 400 -10.41 -25.23 44.12
N TYR A 401 -9.97 -24.52 43.07
CA TYR A 401 -9.72 -23.07 43.12
C TYR A 401 -10.71 -22.25 42.28
N LYS A 402 -11.91 -22.79 41.98
CA LYS A 402 -12.92 -22.16 41.10
C LYS A 402 -13.21 -20.69 41.43
N LYS A 403 -13.35 -20.33 42.72
CA LYS A 403 -13.68 -18.96 43.15
C LYS A 403 -12.51 -18.00 42.86
N GLN A 404 -11.28 -18.46 43.06
CA GLN A 404 -10.08 -17.67 42.77
C GLN A 404 -9.91 -17.50 41.26
N ILE A 405 -10.12 -18.55 40.46
CA ILE A 405 -10.05 -18.49 39.00
C ILE A 405 -11.09 -17.50 38.45
N LEU A 406 -12.33 -17.56 38.93
CA LEU A 406 -13.38 -16.61 38.53
C LEU A 406 -13.05 -15.18 38.97
N GLY A 407 -12.53 -14.99 40.19
CA GLY A 407 -12.09 -13.69 40.69
C GLY A 407 -10.98 -13.08 39.83
N ILE A 408 -9.94 -13.86 39.53
CA ILE A 408 -8.82 -13.44 38.66
C ILE A 408 -9.32 -13.13 37.25
N THR A 409 -10.21 -13.96 36.70
CA THR A 409 -10.79 -13.72 35.37
C THR A 409 -11.60 -12.42 35.34
N ALA A 410 -12.41 -12.15 36.37
CA ALA A 410 -13.16 -10.90 36.49
C ALA A 410 -12.24 -9.68 36.58
N VAL A 411 -11.16 -9.76 37.37
CA VAL A 411 -10.14 -8.70 37.46
C VAL A 411 -9.46 -8.49 36.10
N LEU A 412 -9.06 -9.56 35.40
CA LEU A 412 -8.46 -9.47 34.06
C LEU A 412 -9.43 -8.84 33.05
N LEU A 413 -10.72 -9.15 33.12
CA LEU A 413 -11.74 -8.53 32.27
C LEU A 413 -11.91 -7.04 32.58
N LEU A 414 -11.91 -6.64 33.85
CA LEU A 414 -11.96 -5.23 34.24
C LEU A 414 -10.73 -4.46 33.76
N VAL A 415 -9.53 -5.00 33.96
CA VAL A 415 -8.27 -4.39 33.49
C VAL A 415 -8.27 -4.29 31.96
N SER A 416 -8.71 -5.34 31.26
CA SER A 416 -8.83 -5.33 29.79
C SER A 416 -9.85 -4.29 29.32
N GLY A 417 -10.98 -4.12 30.02
CA GLY A 417 -11.97 -3.09 29.76
C GLY A 417 -11.42 -1.67 29.90
N ILE A 418 -10.65 -1.40 30.96
CA ILE A 418 -9.95 -0.13 31.14
C ILE A 418 -8.92 0.08 30.03
N GLY A 419 -8.22 -0.98 29.59
CA GLY A 419 -7.29 -0.94 28.46
C GLY A 419 -7.97 -0.59 27.14
N ILE A 420 -9.16 -1.15 26.87
CA ILE A 420 -9.96 -0.84 25.68
C ILE A 420 -10.33 0.65 25.63
N MET A 421 -10.65 1.26 26.78
CA MET A 421 -10.98 2.69 26.84
C MET A 421 -9.80 3.61 26.48
N ARG A 422 -8.56 3.09 26.45
CA ARG A 422 -7.36 3.83 26.06
C ARG A 422 -6.95 3.64 24.59
N LEU A 423 -7.69 2.84 23.83
CA LEU A 423 -7.38 2.61 22.41
C LEU A 423 -7.57 3.90 21.60
N GLN A 424 -6.49 4.36 20.98
CA GLN A 424 -6.51 5.49 20.05
C GLN A 424 -6.51 4.98 18.61
N THR A 425 -7.41 5.49 17.78
CA THR A 425 -7.41 5.18 16.35
C THR A 425 -6.48 6.17 15.65
N LEU A 426 -5.26 5.74 15.34
CA LEU A 426 -4.27 6.52 14.58
C LEU A 426 -3.91 5.72 13.34
N ALA A 427 -4.08 6.29 12.16
CA ALA A 427 -3.58 5.73 10.92
C ALA A 427 -2.65 6.75 10.25
N ARG A 428 -1.41 6.32 10.03
CA ARG A 428 -0.36 7.00 9.24
C ARG A 428 0.10 6.04 8.15
N ILE A 429 0.65 6.57 7.06
CA ILE A 429 0.97 5.75 5.88
C ILE A 429 2.22 4.89 6.11
N VAL A 430 3.15 5.34 6.95
CA VAL A 430 4.47 4.70 7.14
C VAL A 430 4.71 4.24 8.59
N ASP A 431 3.74 4.41 9.50
CA ASP A 431 3.89 3.95 10.90
C ASP A 431 3.92 2.41 11.02
N ASP A 432 3.47 1.68 9.99
CA ASP A 432 3.57 0.22 9.92
C ASP A 432 5.00 -0.27 9.62
N LEU A 433 5.92 0.63 9.23
CA LEU A 433 7.32 0.29 9.00
C LEU A 433 8.16 0.44 10.28
N PRO A 434 9.22 -0.38 10.46
CA PRO A 434 10.18 -0.16 11.52
C PRO A 434 10.78 1.25 11.46
N LYS A 435 10.97 1.90 12.61
CA LYS A 435 11.56 3.25 12.69
C LYS A 435 12.98 3.34 12.13
N GLU A 436 13.69 2.21 12.07
CA GLU A 436 15.02 2.11 11.50
C GLU A 436 15.04 1.97 9.98
N ASP A 437 13.88 1.73 9.36
CA ASP A 437 13.74 1.56 7.93
C ASP A 437 14.14 2.82 7.17
N ILE A 438 14.83 2.64 6.04
CA ILE A 438 15.30 3.73 5.17
C ILE A 438 14.11 4.56 4.68
N ILE A 439 12.97 3.94 4.36
CA ILE A 439 11.76 4.65 3.89
C ILE A 439 11.24 5.60 4.98
N TYR A 440 11.25 5.17 6.24
CA TYR A 440 10.80 5.99 7.36
C TYR A 440 11.77 7.16 7.60
N LYS A 441 13.08 6.88 7.59
CA LYS A 441 14.13 7.91 7.75
C LYS A 441 14.09 8.94 6.63
N ASP A 442 13.94 8.51 5.39
CA ASP A 442 13.86 9.40 4.23
C ASP A 442 12.57 10.23 4.25
N LEU A 443 11.42 9.64 4.62
CA LEU A 443 10.20 10.41 4.82
C LEU A 443 10.39 11.51 5.87
N LYS A 444 11.01 11.18 7.01
CA LYS A 444 11.32 12.16 8.07
C LYS A 444 12.30 13.24 7.61
N PHE A 445 13.25 12.89 6.73
CA PHE A 445 14.10 13.87 6.06
C PHE A 445 13.27 14.87 5.23
N PHE A 446 12.30 14.41 4.44
CA PHE A 446 11.46 15.33 3.66
C PHE A 446 10.48 16.13 4.54
N GLU A 447 10.01 15.57 5.65
CA GLU A 447 9.18 16.29 6.62
C GLU A 447 9.94 17.46 7.26
N SER A 448 11.21 17.26 7.65
CA SER A 448 12.02 18.31 8.27
C SER A 448 12.53 19.34 7.25
N ASN A 449 12.92 18.92 6.05
CA ASN A 449 13.54 19.82 5.07
C ASN A 449 12.54 20.52 4.15
N PHE A 450 11.42 19.88 3.84
CA PHE A 450 10.45 20.37 2.87
C PHE A 450 9.01 20.33 3.37
N LYS A 451 8.78 20.21 4.69
CA LYS A 451 7.45 20.14 5.32
C LYS A 451 6.57 18.97 4.81
N GLY A 452 7.21 17.90 4.31
CA GLY A 452 6.57 16.64 3.93
C GLY A 452 6.28 16.51 2.43
N VAL A 453 5.77 15.34 2.04
CA VAL A 453 5.59 14.92 0.62
C VAL A 453 4.20 14.36 0.34
N MET A 454 3.30 14.37 1.34
CA MET A 454 1.94 13.89 1.17
C MET A 454 1.11 14.93 0.43
N PRO A 455 0.46 14.57 -0.70
CA PRO A 455 -0.36 15.51 -1.44
C PRO A 455 -1.70 15.74 -0.71
N LEU A 456 -2.02 17.02 -0.50
CA LEU A 456 -3.32 17.52 -0.08
C LEU A 456 -3.81 18.47 -1.18
N GLU A 457 -4.90 18.08 -1.84
CA GLU A 457 -5.47 18.83 -2.95
C GLU A 457 -6.76 19.55 -2.51
N ILE A 458 -6.76 20.87 -2.65
CA ILE A 458 -7.91 21.72 -2.32
C ILE A 458 -8.48 22.26 -3.63
N VAL A 459 -9.72 21.88 -3.95
CA VAL A 459 -10.43 22.38 -5.12
C VAL A 459 -11.35 23.52 -4.71
N LEU A 460 -11.16 24.69 -5.32
CA LEU A 460 -12.05 25.83 -5.15
C LEU A 460 -12.97 25.95 -6.37
N ASP A 461 -14.28 26.04 -6.09
CA ASP A 461 -15.32 26.24 -7.10
C ASP A 461 -15.88 27.67 -6.99
N SER A 462 -15.70 28.47 -8.05
CA SER A 462 -16.23 29.84 -8.13
C SER A 462 -17.76 29.91 -8.29
N LYS A 463 -18.44 28.76 -8.45
CA LYS A 463 -19.88 28.58 -8.69
C LYS A 463 -20.40 29.25 -9.96
N LYS A 464 -19.55 29.89 -10.77
CA LYS A 464 -19.91 30.59 -12.00
C LYS A 464 -19.01 30.11 -13.14
N ARG A 465 -19.61 29.77 -14.28
CA ARG A 465 -18.87 29.45 -15.50
C ARG A 465 -18.03 30.67 -15.91
N ARG A 466 -16.74 30.46 -16.21
CA ARG A 466 -15.74 31.53 -16.46
C ARG A 466 -15.55 32.51 -15.28
N GLY A 467 -15.88 32.09 -14.05
CA GLY A 467 -15.68 32.89 -12.85
C GLY A 467 -14.22 33.15 -12.51
N LEU A 468 -13.30 32.34 -13.05
CA LEU A 468 -11.84 32.46 -12.88
C LEU A 468 -11.16 33.17 -14.06
N SER A 469 -11.92 33.82 -14.94
CA SER A 469 -11.39 34.52 -16.10
C SER A 469 -11.51 36.04 -15.98
N GLY A 470 -10.50 36.74 -16.50
CA GLY A 470 -10.47 38.20 -16.58
C GLY A 470 -10.29 38.89 -15.21
N MET A 471 -10.48 40.21 -15.18
CA MET A 471 -10.14 41.05 -14.02
C MET A 471 -10.95 40.75 -12.76
N ARG A 472 -12.18 40.22 -12.90
CA ARG A 472 -13.01 39.79 -11.75
C ARG A 472 -12.40 38.59 -11.01
N ALA A 473 -11.56 37.80 -11.67
CA ALA A 473 -10.88 36.67 -11.07
C ALA A 473 -9.79 37.10 -10.08
N LEU A 474 -9.25 38.32 -10.19
CA LEU A 474 -8.23 38.83 -9.26
C LEU A 474 -8.71 38.81 -7.81
N ASN A 475 -9.99 39.13 -7.56
CA ASN A 475 -10.58 39.06 -6.23
C ASN A 475 -10.73 37.62 -5.72
N VAL A 476 -10.85 36.63 -6.61
CA VAL A 476 -10.88 35.21 -6.25
C VAL A 476 -9.45 34.74 -5.96
N TYR A 477 -8.49 35.13 -6.79
CA TYR A 477 -7.08 34.81 -6.60
C TYR A 477 -6.48 35.47 -5.36
N SER A 478 -6.90 36.67 -4.97
CA SER A 478 -6.47 37.29 -3.72
C SER A 478 -6.95 36.52 -2.49
N LYS A 479 -8.21 36.07 -2.49
CA LYS A 479 -8.74 35.20 -1.43
C LYS A 479 -8.04 33.84 -1.39
N LEU A 480 -7.76 33.26 -2.57
CA LEU A 480 -6.97 32.04 -2.69
C LEU A 480 -5.56 32.23 -2.14
N ASP A 481 -4.95 33.40 -2.36
CA ASP A 481 -3.62 33.70 -1.83
C ASP A 481 -3.63 33.86 -0.32
N SER A 482 -4.65 34.53 0.25
CA SER A 482 -4.82 34.60 1.71
C SER A 482 -4.96 33.20 2.32
N LEU A 483 -5.72 32.32 1.68
CA LEU A 483 -5.80 30.91 2.10
C LEU A 483 -4.44 30.21 1.96
N ALA A 484 -3.71 30.45 0.88
CA ALA A 484 -2.39 29.85 0.67
C ALA A 484 -1.36 30.31 1.70
N GLN A 485 -1.40 31.59 2.10
CA GLN A 485 -0.57 32.15 3.17
C GLN A 485 -0.92 31.51 4.52
N PHE A 486 -2.21 31.42 4.86
CA PHE A 486 -2.67 30.75 6.08
C PHE A 486 -2.19 29.30 6.16
N ILE A 487 -2.21 28.55 5.04
CA ILE A 487 -1.70 27.18 4.98
C ILE A 487 -0.17 27.16 5.11
N ALA A 488 0.54 28.10 4.49
CA ALA A 488 2.01 28.16 4.54
C ALA A 488 2.56 28.47 5.93
N GLU A 489 1.80 29.19 6.76
CA GLU A 489 2.09 29.46 8.17
C GLU A 489 1.98 28.21 9.06
N GLN A 490 1.24 27.19 8.62
CA GLN A 490 1.13 25.96 9.39
C GLN A 490 2.49 25.21 9.42
N PRO A 491 2.87 24.64 10.58
CA PRO A 491 4.17 24.00 10.74
C PRO A 491 4.34 22.76 9.84
N ASN A 492 3.25 22.02 9.62
CA ASN A 492 3.26 20.71 8.95
C ASN A 492 2.89 20.76 7.47
N MET A 493 2.74 21.96 6.88
CA MET A 493 2.32 22.13 5.49
C MET A 493 3.25 23.06 4.72
N ARG A 494 3.62 22.62 3.52
CA ARG A 494 4.39 23.43 2.57
C ARG A 494 3.53 24.55 2.01
N ARG A 495 4.19 25.61 1.52
CA ARG A 495 3.56 26.64 0.70
C ARG A 495 2.75 25.98 -0.44
N PRO A 496 1.44 26.25 -0.56
CA PRO A 496 0.61 25.69 -1.62
C PRO A 496 1.06 26.14 -3.01
N LEU A 497 0.94 25.24 -3.98
CA LEU A 497 1.12 25.50 -5.39
C LEU A 497 -0.23 25.68 -6.08
N GLY A 498 -0.36 26.74 -6.86
CA GLY A 498 -1.57 27.02 -7.63
C GLY A 498 -1.39 28.17 -8.60
N VAL A 499 -2.50 28.60 -9.20
CA VAL A 499 -2.51 29.74 -10.15
C VAL A 499 -1.94 31.01 -9.52
N GLY A 500 -2.20 31.24 -8.22
CA GLY A 500 -1.69 32.41 -7.49
C GLY A 500 -0.16 32.53 -7.53
N GLU A 501 0.56 31.45 -7.22
CA GLU A 501 2.03 31.44 -7.30
C GLU A 501 2.53 31.62 -8.74
N GLY A 502 1.84 31.03 -9.72
CA GLY A 502 2.14 31.27 -11.13
C GLY A 502 1.97 32.74 -11.54
N LEU A 503 0.94 33.42 -11.02
CA LEU A 503 0.71 34.85 -11.26
C LEU A 503 1.76 35.74 -10.57
N LYS A 504 2.20 35.41 -9.35
CA LYS A 504 3.32 36.10 -8.68
C LYS A 504 4.61 35.96 -9.48
N PHE A 505 4.87 34.76 -9.98
CA PHE A 505 6.04 34.47 -10.80
C PHE A 505 5.99 35.22 -12.14
N ALA A 506 4.82 35.33 -12.77
CA ALA A 506 4.63 36.15 -13.97
C ALA A 506 4.84 37.64 -13.70
N LYS A 507 4.33 38.17 -12.59
CA LYS A 507 4.51 39.58 -12.21
C LYS A 507 5.99 39.91 -12.04
N GLN A 508 6.74 39.08 -11.32
CA GLN A 508 8.18 39.26 -11.18
C GLN A 508 8.87 39.30 -12.56
N GLY A 509 8.55 38.39 -13.47
CA GLY A 509 9.12 38.38 -14.82
C GLY A 509 8.74 39.59 -15.68
N PHE A 510 7.55 40.17 -15.46
CA PHE A 510 7.10 41.37 -16.16
C PHE A 510 7.87 42.62 -15.72
N TYR A 511 8.20 42.71 -14.43
CA TYR A 511 9.01 43.79 -13.84
C TYR A 511 10.50 43.41 -13.79
N GLU A 512 11.03 42.96 -14.94
CA GLU A 512 12.46 42.73 -15.17
C GLU A 512 13.14 41.77 -14.16
N GLY A 513 12.37 40.89 -13.52
CA GLY A 513 12.89 39.89 -12.58
C GLY A 513 13.10 40.40 -11.15
N ASP A 514 12.67 41.61 -10.81
CA ASP A 514 12.81 42.16 -9.45
C ASP A 514 12.00 41.33 -8.42
N SER A 515 12.71 40.75 -7.45
CA SER A 515 12.13 39.90 -6.40
C SER A 515 11.12 40.63 -5.51
N ILE A 516 11.20 41.97 -5.40
CA ILE A 516 10.22 42.79 -4.67
C ILE A 516 8.83 42.68 -5.32
N ASN A 517 8.79 42.44 -6.64
CA ASN A 517 7.54 42.31 -7.41
C ASN A 517 6.97 40.88 -7.39
N TYR A 518 7.52 39.96 -6.57
CA TYR A 518 6.91 38.65 -6.30
C TYR A 518 5.68 38.78 -5.39
N ALA A 519 4.63 39.40 -5.91
CA ALA A 519 3.37 39.64 -5.22
C ALA A 519 2.20 39.35 -6.16
N LEU A 520 0.99 39.22 -5.61
CA LEU A 520 -0.16 39.03 -6.49
C LEU A 520 -0.33 40.26 -7.39
N PRO A 521 -0.75 40.05 -8.65
CA PRO A 521 -1.14 41.17 -9.50
C PRO A 521 -2.36 41.92 -8.94
N ASN A 522 -2.31 43.25 -9.01
CA ASN A 522 -3.39 44.14 -8.60
C ASN A 522 -4.17 44.66 -9.84
N SER A 523 -5.05 45.64 -9.64
CA SER A 523 -5.84 46.24 -10.73
C SER A 523 -4.99 46.94 -11.80
N PHE A 524 -3.82 47.49 -11.43
CA PHE A 524 -2.89 48.15 -12.37
C PHE A 524 -2.17 47.12 -13.25
N ASP A 525 -1.95 45.93 -12.72
CA ASP A 525 -1.39 44.77 -13.42
C ASP A 525 -2.40 44.09 -14.37
N GLY A 526 -3.68 44.49 -14.31
CA GLY A 526 -4.80 43.81 -14.96
C GLY A 526 -4.68 43.73 -16.49
N ALA A 527 -3.96 44.67 -17.12
CA ALA A 527 -3.74 44.70 -18.57
C ALA A 527 -2.92 43.48 -19.05
N PHE A 528 -1.80 43.16 -18.39
CA PHE A 528 -0.98 42.01 -18.78
C PHE A 528 -1.59 40.69 -18.29
N VAL A 529 -2.15 40.67 -17.07
CA VAL A 529 -2.73 39.45 -16.48
C VAL A 529 -3.97 38.99 -17.24
N GLY A 530 -4.73 39.94 -17.79
CA GLY A 530 -5.93 39.67 -18.56
C GLY A 530 -5.70 38.80 -19.79
N GLU A 531 -4.53 38.88 -20.43
CA GLU A 531 -4.20 38.05 -21.61
C GLU A 531 -3.96 36.58 -21.21
N TYR A 532 -3.28 36.33 -20.09
CA TYR A 532 -2.99 34.98 -19.60
C TYR A 532 -4.18 34.28 -18.91
N LEU A 533 -5.14 35.06 -18.38
CA LEU A 533 -6.35 34.55 -17.73
C LEU A 533 -7.55 34.40 -18.69
N ARG A 534 -7.39 34.72 -19.98
CA ARG A 534 -8.46 34.53 -20.98
C ARG A 534 -8.50 33.08 -21.48
N PRO A 535 -9.68 32.46 -21.57
CA PRO A 535 -9.83 31.17 -22.23
C PRO A 535 -9.55 31.31 -23.73
N SER A 536 -8.65 30.49 -24.29
CA SER A 536 -8.38 30.46 -25.75
C SER A 536 -9.62 29.99 -26.52
N LYS A 537 -9.86 30.58 -27.70
CA LYS A 537 -10.99 30.24 -28.57
C LYS A 537 -10.87 28.85 -29.20
N ASP A 538 -9.65 28.30 -29.35
CA ASP A 538 -9.38 27.08 -30.12
C ASP A 538 -8.64 25.97 -29.37
N GLY A 539 -8.55 26.05 -28.04
CA GLY A 539 -7.89 25.02 -27.22
C GLY A 539 -6.36 24.95 -27.35
N GLN A 540 -5.76 25.56 -28.39
CA GLN A 540 -4.32 25.76 -28.47
C GLN A 540 -3.86 26.83 -27.46
N ALA A 541 -2.70 26.58 -26.86
CA ALA A 541 -2.06 27.45 -25.89
C ALA A 541 -0.87 28.12 -26.58
N ASP A 542 -0.92 29.44 -26.71
CA ASP A 542 0.07 30.22 -27.46
C ASP A 542 1.49 30.05 -26.89
N ASN A 543 1.65 29.86 -25.57
CA ASN A 543 2.95 29.74 -24.91
C ASN A 543 2.98 28.70 -23.75
N ASN A 544 4.17 28.17 -23.42
CA ASN A 544 4.39 27.15 -22.38
C ASN A 544 3.88 27.55 -20.98
N PHE A 545 3.99 28.83 -20.61
CA PHE A 545 3.48 29.35 -19.34
C PHE A 545 1.95 29.25 -19.21
N SER A 546 1.22 29.55 -20.30
CA SER A 546 -0.25 29.44 -20.32
C SER A 546 -0.72 27.99 -20.18
N ARG A 547 0.04 27.00 -20.70
CA ARG A 547 -0.23 25.57 -20.46
C ARG A 547 -0.03 25.20 -18.98
N MET A 548 1.02 25.72 -18.35
CA MET A 548 1.28 25.50 -16.93
C MET A 548 0.13 26.02 -16.07
N LEU A 549 -0.30 27.28 -16.26
CA LEU A 549 -1.43 27.85 -15.51
C LEU A 549 -2.75 27.08 -15.74
N ARG A 550 -3.00 26.61 -16.97
CA ARG A 550 -4.18 25.80 -17.28
C ARG A 550 -4.20 24.44 -16.57
N SER A 551 -3.04 23.87 -16.21
CA SER A 551 -3.03 22.62 -15.44
C SER A 551 -3.59 22.75 -14.01
N PHE A 552 -3.82 24.00 -13.55
CA PHE A 552 -4.43 24.30 -12.26
C PHE A 552 -5.89 24.76 -12.37
N VAL A 553 -6.44 24.95 -13.57
CA VAL A 553 -7.81 25.45 -13.80
C VAL A 553 -8.58 24.49 -14.69
N ASP A 554 -9.85 24.25 -14.39
CA ASP A 554 -10.70 23.40 -15.23
C ASP A 554 -11.01 24.03 -16.60
N THR A 555 -11.48 23.21 -17.54
CA THR A 555 -11.80 23.65 -18.91
C THR A 555 -12.92 24.71 -18.96
N ALA A 556 -13.80 24.74 -17.95
CA ALA A 556 -14.87 25.72 -17.83
C ALA A 556 -14.43 27.05 -17.19
N SER A 557 -13.18 27.13 -16.70
CA SER A 557 -12.66 28.24 -15.89
C SER A 557 -13.57 28.59 -14.71
N GLN A 558 -14.14 27.55 -14.10
CA GLN A 558 -15.00 27.61 -12.92
C GLN A 558 -14.27 27.11 -11.67
N ARG A 559 -13.42 26.09 -11.79
CA ARG A 559 -12.71 25.45 -10.68
C ARG A 559 -11.21 25.60 -10.82
N THR A 560 -10.53 25.79 -9.69
CA THR A 560 -9.06 25.78 -9.60
C THR A 560 -8.61 24.88 -8.47
N ARG A 561 -7.42 24.30 -8.59
CA ARG A 561 -6.79 23.52 -7.51
C ARG A 561 -5.67 24.29 -6.82
N LEU A 562 -5.48 23.99 -5.53
CA LEU A 562 -4.30 24.29 -4.73
C LEU A 562 -3.71 22.95 -4.28
N SER A 563 -2.49 22.68 -4.71
CA SER A 563 -1.74 21.48 -4.34
C SER A 563 -0.81 21.78 -3.17
N VAL A 564 -0.93 21.03 -2.09
CA VAL A 564 -0.16 21.23 -0.85
C VAL A 564 0.60 19.95 -0.55
N SER A 565 1.91 20.05 -0.29
CA SER A 565 2.65 18.93 0.31
C SER A 565 2.64 19.07 1.82
N MET A 566 2.29 18.00 2.54
CA MET A 566 2.21 17.99 3.99
C MET A 566 2.96 16.82 4.61
N ALA A 567 3.28 16.94 5.91
CA ALA A 567 3.81 15.86 6.72
C ALA A 567 2.73 14.80 7.02
N ASP A 568 3.14 13.58 7.39
CA ASP A 568 2.23 12.52 7.81
C ASP A 568 1.71 12.78 9.24
N VAL A 569 0.72 13.66 9.35
CA VAL A 569 0.10 14.08 10.63
C VAL A 569 -0.86 13.02 11.20
N GLY A 570 -1.27 12.05 10.39
CA GLY A 570 -2.23 11.00 10.74
C GLY A 570 -3.70 11.44 10.81
N THR A 571 -4.58 10.45 10.93
CA THR A 571 -6.04 10.63 10.81
C THR A 571 -6.70 11.48 11.90
N GLN A 572 -6.12 11.61 13.09
CA GLN A 572 -6.72 12.42 14.17
C GLN A 572 -6.43 13.92 14.06
N GLN A 573 -5.24 14.28 13.57
CA GLN A 573 -4.83 15.69 13.48
C GLN A 573 -5.30 16.31 12.17
N LEU A 574 -5.41 15.52 11.09
CA LEU A 574 -5.81 16.01 9.77
C LEU A 574 -7.11 16.85 9.78
N PRO A 575 -8.22 16.43 10.43
CA PRO A 575 -9.45 17.23 10.46
C PRO A 575 -9.40 18.47 11.35
N ARG A 576 -8.37 18.63 12.19
CA ARG A 576 -8.17 19.85 13.00
C ARG A 576 -7.35 20.90 12.24
N ILE A 577 -6.61 20.45 11.24
CA ILE A 577 -5.73 21.26 10.39
C ILE A 577 -6.49 21.78 9.16
N LEU A 578 -7.43 20.98 8.64
CA LEU A 578 -8.39 21.33 7.58
C LEU A 578 -9.61 22.05 8.16
#